data_AF-A0A7V2WM39-F1
#
_entry.id   AF-A0A7V2WM39-F1
#
_cell.length_a   1.000
_cell.length_b   1.000
_cell.length_c   1.000
_cell.angle_alpha   90.00
_cell.angle_beta   90.00
_cell.angle_gamma   90.00
#
_symmetry.space_group_name_H-M   'P 1'
#
loop_
_entity.id
_entity.type
_entity.pdbx_description
1 polymer ?
#
loop_
_entity_poly.entity_id
_entity_poly.type
_entity_poly.pdbx_seq_one_letter_code
_entity_poly.pdbx_strand_id
1 'polypeptide(L)'
;IIGADVEKNIRTFRARRAGFRESGVSEYNRLIERHPLRRSSGTYWKSYDFGGNAGRRNIFTYPLGPNLPNGFQHDGGEMIFSLPNGMQAYYLATADGKRINVGPTNIVRDKLRPLEPDIINGVSCMGCHMNGMILTQDQVRDRISRQRSLAPKFRRIVERLHPTWPKMQKLMYKDMQRFLIALDNAGVIKGFRRTEDGGFKVSRVVDVEAVRALSDRYDETLSMLQGAAELGLTLSQFEVEIDRASDRVRAMKEELARGTLPRGVFENGYKFLAADVLTLTGLDYMAECEKSLRKTSQSYVPKTPYITSCDGVDKAGPVKVKVEKKLPPKVVVQEKVPPKKQQWAAIPKQTPTYPPTVVTPPRRDYNVYRNYDLYGGDFARSKKGRWFSEAQCQNTCRGNDRCVAYTYNSKQGVCFLKDSIVGGLKPWSGAISGVLNTLRQPQIQSAVESFQPPVRTSAGACGRGYSSYDNTDYLGNDIRGYRGSFSSCRRRCSNSGDCVGFSWIKKRISKRCWLKYSMRRPSRKRGILSCIKG
;
A
#
# COMPACT_ATOMS: atom_id res chain seq x y z
N ILE A 1 13.05 -20.30 11.56
CA ILE A 1 12.73 -19.20 12.51
C ILE A 1 11.30 -19.34 13.06
N ILE A 2 10.24 -19.34 12.26
CA ILE A 2 8.84 -19.42 12.77
C ILE A 2 8.31 -20.84 13.09
N GLY A 3 9.09 -21.89 12.82
CA GLY A 3 8.70 -23.28 13.14
C GLY A 3 7.67 -23.91 12.19
N ALA A 4 7.43 -23.30 11.03
CA ALA A 4 6.68 -23.90 9.93
C ALA A 4 7.57 -24.88 9.16
N ASP A 5 7.08 -26.09 8.94
CA ASP A 5 7.74 -27.14 8.15
C ASP A 5 6.85 -27.43 6.94
N VAL A 6 7.01 -26.60 5.89
CA VAL A 6 6.11 -26.56 4.73
C VAL A 6 6.07 -27.91 4.02
N GLU A 7 7.25 -28.47 3.74
CA GLU A 7 7.38 -29.74 3.03
C GLU A 7 6.78 -30.89 3.83
N LYS A 8 7.11 -31.02 5.11
CA LYS A 8 6.52 -32.06 5.97
C LYS A 8 5.01 -31.90 6.05
N ASN A 9 4.51 -30.68 6.20
CA ASN A 9 3.07 -30.42 6.29
C ASN A 9 2.33 -30.80 5.01
N ILE A 10 2.93 -30.61 3.83
CA ILE A 10 2.35 -31.06 2.55
C ILE A 10 2.38 -32.59 2.47
N ARG A 11 3.54 -33.21 2.67
CA ARG A 11 3.73 -34.68 2.57
C ARG A 11 2.83 -35.45 3.55
N THR A 12 2.58 -34.90 4.73
CA THR A 12 1.74 -35.52 5.78
C THR A 12 0.28 -35.04 5.75
N PHE A 13 -0.14 -34.28 4.73
CA PHE A 13 -1.49 -33.73 4.60
C PHE A 13 -1.95 -32.96 5.84
N ARG A 14 -1.05 -32.19 6.45
CA ARG A 14 -1.36 -31.17 7.47
C ARG A 14 -1.59 -29.79 6.86
N ALA A 15 -1.04 -29.55 5.67
CA ALA A 15 -1.32 -28.36 4.88
C ALA A 15 -2.80 -28.35 4.44
N ARG A 16 -3.41 -27.17 4.37
CA ARG A 16 -4.79 -26.97 3.90
C ARG A 16 -4.81 -25.91 2.83
N ARG A 17 -5.35 -26.22 1.66
CA ARG A 17 -5.35 -25.36 0.49
C ARG A 17 -6.75 -24.88 0.12
N ALA A 18 -6.82 -23.68 -0.42
CA ALA A 18 -7.96 -23.20 -1.18
C ALA A 18 -7.45 -22.52 -2.46
N GLY A 19 -7.90 -22.98 -3.62
CA GLY A 19 -7.60 -22.40 -4.93
C GLY A 19 -8.84 -21.81 -5.58
N PHE A 20 -8.70 -20.65 -6.20
CA PHE A 20 -9.83 -19.87 -6.74
C PHE A 20 -9.38 -19.01 -7.92
N ARG A 21 -10.33 -18.65 -8.81
CA ARG A 21 -10.04 -17.99 -10.10
C ARG A 21 -9.73 -16.50 -9.99
N GLU A 22 -10.34 -15.80 -9.05
CA GLU A 22 -10.19 -14.35 -8.88
C GLU A 22 -10.03 -14.01 -7.40
N SER A 23 -9.12 -13.08 -7.09
CA SER A 23 -8.88 -12.65 -5.73
C SER A 23 -9.19 -11.16 -5.53
N GLY A 24 -9.26 -10.74 -4.27
CA GLY A 24 -9.37 -9.32 -3.91
C GLY A 24 -8.21 -8.47 -4.43
N VAL A 25 -7.08 -9.06 -4.78
CA VAL A 25 -5.85 -8.35 -5.20
C VAL A 25 -5.32 -8.75 -6.57
N SER A 26 -5.85 -9.78 -7.24
CA SER A 26 -5.35 -10.26 -8.53
C SER A 26 -6.50 -10.66 -9.45
N GLU A 27 -6.31 -10.46 -10.75
CA GLU A 27 -7.18 -10.91 -11.84
C GLU A 27 -6.86 -12.35 -12.29
N TYR A 28 -5.78 -12.93 -11.75
CA TYR A 28 -5.38 -14.31 -12.01
C TYR A 28 -5.83 -15.26 -10.90
N ASN A 29 -5.84 -16.55 -11.22
CA ASN A 29 -6.10 -17.58 -10.24
C ASN A 29 -5.08 -17.51 -9.10
N ARG A 30 -5.50 -17.86 -7.90
CA ARG A 30 -4.68 -17.79 -6.69
C ARG A 30 -4.90 -19.03 -5.86
N LEU A 31 -3.85 -19.48 -5.17
CA LEU A 31 -3.93 -20.58 -4.21
C LEU A 31 -3.39 -20.12 -2.87
N ILE A 32 -4.15 -20.32 -1.79
CA ILE A 32 -3.69 -20.10 -0.42
C ILE A 32 -3.46 -21.44 0.27
N GLU A 33 -2.43 -21.50 1.11
CA GLU A 33 -1.96 -22.70 1.78
C GLU A 33 -1.67 -22.39 3.25
N ARG A 34 -2.40 -23.07 4.14
CA ARG A 34 -2.27 -22.98 5.58
C ARG A 34 -1.39 -24.09 6.12
N HIS A 35 -0.47 -23.74 7.00
CA HIS A 35 0.41 -24.66 7.72
C HIS A 35 0.29 -24.46 9.24
N PRO A 36 0.09 -25.53 10.03
CA PRO A 36 0.25 -25.44 11.47
C PRO A 36 1.73 -25.27 11.84
N LEU A 37 2.01 -24.46 12.87
CA LEU A 37 3.34 -24.31 13.44
C LEU A 37 3.66 -25.47 14.39
N ARG A 38 4.93 -25.91 14.45
CA ARG A 38 5.34 -27.08 15.26
C ARG A 38 5.29 -26.83 16.76
N ARG A 39 5.53 -25.59 17.21
CA ARG A 39 5.76 -25.24 18.62
C ARG A 39 4.75 -24.23 19.18
N SER A 40 3.67 -23.98 18.46
CA SER A 40 2.63 -23.07 18.93
C SER A 40 1.29 -23.44 18.31
N SER A 41 0.21 -22.90 18.87
CA SER A 41 -1.14 -22.97 18.31
C SER A 41 -1.35 -22.01 17.13
N GLY A 42 -0.30 -21.30 16.69
CA GLY A 42 -0.32 -20.37 15.58
C GLY A 42 -0.23 -21.05 14.21
N THR A 43 -0.27 -20.22 13.17
CA THR A 43 -0.29 -20.67 11.78
C THR A 43 0.67 -19.88 10.90
N TYR A 44 1.01 -20.49 9.77
CA TYR A 44 1.69 -19.86 8.65
C TYR A 44 0.83 -20.06 7.41
N TRP A 45 0.38 -18.97 6.82
CA TRP A 45 -0.33 -18.91 5.57
C TRP A 45 0.62 -18.42 4.49
N LYS A 46 0.55 -19.04 3.33
CA LYS A 46 1.24 -18.63 2.11
C LYS A 46 0.23 -18.58 0.97
N SER A 47 0.27 -17.54 0.17
CA SER A 47 -0.34 -17.55 -1.14
C SER A 47 0.68 -17.88 -2.23
N TYR A 48 0.15 -18.39 -3.32
CA TYR A 48 0.83 -18.53 -4.60
C TYR A 48 0.10 -17.61 -5.57
N ASP A 49 0.83 -16.62 -6.07
CA ASP A 49 0.33 -15.61 -6.99
C ASP A 49 0.84 -15.91 -8.39
N PHE A 50 0.01 -15.66 -9.41
CA PHE A 50 0.26 -16.08 -10.77
C PHE A 50 0.17 -14.86 -11.70
N GLY A 51 1.06 -14.77 -12.68
CA GLY A 51 1.04 -13.77 -13.75
C GLY A 51 0.29 -14.23 -15.00
N GLY A 52 -0.67 -15.15 -14.85
CA GLY A 52 -1.44 -15.74 -15.94
C GLY A 52 -2.30 -16.92 -15.47
N ASN A 53 -3.23 -17.37 -16.32
CA ASN A 53 -4.20 -18.44 -16.00
C ASN A 53 -4.04 -19.70 -16.87
N ALA A 54 -2.98 -19.78 -17.67
CA ALA A 54 -2.79 -20.82 -18.69
C ALA A 54 -1.56 -21.70 -18.43
N GLY A 55 -1.50 -22.87 -19.09
CA GLY A 55 -0.40 -23.82 -18.94
C GLY A 55 -0.17 -24.21 -17.48
N ARG A 56 1.09 -24.27 -17.05
CA ARG A 56 1.46 -24.56 -15.66
C ARG A 56 1.02 -23.51 -14.64
N ARG A 57 0.50 -22.36 -15.07
CA ARG A 57 -0.09 -21.35 -14.16
C ARG A 57 -1.57 -21.62 -13.83
N ASN A 58 -2.21 -22.59 -14.50
CA ASN A 58 -3.59 -22.97 -14.24
C ASN A 58 -3.71 -23.95 -13.07
N ILE A 59 -4.10 -23.46 -11.89
CA ILE A 59 -4.27 -24.28 -10.68
C ILE A 59 -5.40 -25.32 -10.79
N PHE A 60 -6.34 -25.16 -11.72
CA PHE A 60 -7.41 -26.14 -11.96
C PHE A 60 -6.93 -27.35 -12.76
N THR A 61 -5.78 -27.25 -13.41
CA THR A 61 -5.11 -28.37 -14.10
C THR A 61 -3.94 -28.90 -13.27
N TYR A 62 -3.20 -28.00 -12.58
CA TYR A 62 -2.00 -28.34 -11.83
C TYR A 62 -2.12 -27.96 -10.33
N PRO A 63 -2.98 -28.58 -9.51
CA PRO A 63 -3.26 -28.16 -8.13
C PRO A 63 -2.22 -28.59 -7.08
N LEU A 64 -1.26 -29.46 -7.42
CA LEU A 64 -0.48 -30.19 -6.44
C LEU A 64 0.69 -29.43 -5.81
N GLY A 65 0.98 -28.20 -6.25
CA GLY A 65 2.09 -27.41 -5.70
C GLY A 65 3.22 -27.22 -6.71
N PRO A 66 4.17 -26.32 -6.44
CA PRO A 66 5.38 -26.19 -7.24
C PRO A 66 6.34 -27.35 -6.97
N ASN A 67 7.38 -27.49 -7.81
CA ASN A 67 8.47 -28.49 -7.67
C ASN A 67 8.05 -29.96 -7.81
N LEU A 68 6.94 -30.21 -8.49
CA LEU A 68 6.54 -31.55 -8.92
C LEU A 68 6.59 -31.65 -10.46
N PRO A 69 6.80 -32.85 -11.04
CA PRO A 69 6.74 -33.06 -12.47
C PRO A 69 5.46 -32.51 -13.11
N ASN A 70 4.32 -32.61 -12.42
CA ASN A 70 3.03 -31.99 -12.81
C ASN A 70 2.59 -30.88 -11.85
N GLY A 71 3.56 -30.12 -11.35
CA GLY A 71 3.34 -28.99 -10.44
C GLY A 71 3.04 -27.68 -11.16
N PHE A 72 2.36 -26.76 -10.48
CA PHE A 72 2.13 -25.42 -11.00
C PHE A 72 3.39 -24.56 -10.96
N GLN A 73 3.42 -23.53 -11.80
CA GLN A 73 4.39 -22.44 -11.76
C GLN A 73 3.70 -21.19 -11.22
N HIS A 74 4.27 -20.56 -10.20
CA HIS A 74 3.80 -19.30 -9.63
C HIS A 74 4.86 -18.21 -9.82
N ASP A 75 4.46 -16.95 -9.66
CA ASP A 75 5.28 -15.76 -9.92
C ASP A 75 5.60 -14.97 -8.64
N GLY A 76 4.93 -15.28 -7.52
CA GLY A 76 5.18 -14.69 -6.22
C GLY A 76 4.29 -15.27 -5.13
N GLY A 77 4.26 -14.60 -3.98
CA GLY A 77 3.35 -14.94 -2.89
C GLY A 77 3.39 -13.94 -1.74
N GLU A 78 2.32 -13.97 -0.96
CA GLU A 78 2.13 -13.24 0.28
C GLU A 78 2.04 -14.23 1.44
N MET A 79 2.66 -13.88 2.55
CA MET A 79 2.73 -14.71 3.74
C MET A 79 2.12 -13.97 4.93
N ILE A 80 1.29 -14.67 5.69
CA ILE A 80 0.72 -14.20 6.95
C ILE A 80 1.02 -15.25 8.02
N PHE A 81 1.62 -14.87 9.13
CA PHE A 81 1.92 -15.83 10.19
C PHE A 81 1.68 -15.29 11.59
N SER A 82 1.32 -16.20 12.49
CA SER A 82 1.07 -15.88 13.89
C SER A 82 2.38 -15.63 14.65
N LEU A 83 2.40 -14.56 15.42
CA LEU A 83 3.40 -14.27 16.43
C LEU A 83 3.03 -14.93 17.78
N PRO A 84 4.01 -15.05 18.71
CA PRO A 84 3.76 -15.63 20.04
C PRO A 84 2.62 -14.94 20.81
N ASN A 85 2.53 -13.60 20.72
CA ASN A 85 1.48 -12.79 21.34
C ASN A 85 0.10 -12.88 20.63
N GLY A 86 -0.02 -13.67 19.56
CA GLY A 86 -1.26 -13.84 18.80
C GLY A 86 -1.45 -12.84 17.66
N MET A 87 -0.63 -11.79 17.58
CA MET A 87 -0.62 -10.85 16.45
C MET A 87 -0.21 -11.55 15.15
N GLN A 88 -0.45 -10.89 14.02
CA GLN A 88 -0.03 -11.36 12.70
C GLN A 88 1.18 -10.57 12.20
N ALA A 89 2.06 -11.26 11.49
CA ALA A 89 3.15 -10.68 10.72
C ALA A 89 2.96 -11.00 9.24
N TYR A 90 3.48 -10.11 8.39
CA TYR A 90 3.23 -10.09 6.96
C TYR A 90 4.55 -10.05 6.20
N TYR A 91 4.57 -10.69 5.04
CA TYR A 91 5.78 -10.79 4.21
C TYR A 91 5.41 -11.02 2.74
N LEU A 92 6.08 -10.32 1.83
CA LEU A 92 5.96 -10.54 0.38
C LEU A 92 7.24 -11.20 -0.15
N ALA A 93 7.09 -12.13 -1.10
CA ALA A 93 8.24 -12.70 -1.81
C ALA A 93 7.98 -12.99 -3.29
N THR A 94 9.10 -13.05 -4.03
CA THR A 94 9.18 -13.67 -5.35
C THR A 94 8.98 -15.19 -5.28
N ALA A 95 8.84 -15.83 -6.44
CA ALA A 95 8.58 -17.26 -6.53
C ALA A 95 9.66 -18.15 -5.86
N ASP A 96 10.92 -17.73 -5.93
CA ASP A 96 12.09 -18.37 -5.30
C ASP A 96 12.24 -18.03 -3.80
N GLY A 97 11.33 -17.22 -3.25
CA GLY A 97 11.25 -16.92 -1.81
C GLY A 97 12.02 -15.67 -1.39
N LYS A 98 12.62 -14.90 -2.31
CA LYS A 98 13.31 -13.65 -1.99
C LYS A 98 12.32 -12.57 -1.56
N ARG A 99 12.60 -11.92 -0.43
CA ARG A 99 11.79 -10.85 0.16
C ARG A 99 11.68 -9.65 -0.78
N ILE A 100 10.49 -9.09 -0.89
CA ILE A 100 10.23 -7.84 -1.63
C ILE A 100 9.48 -6.82 -0.77
N ASN A 101 9.69 -5.54 -1.06
CA ASN A 101 8.97 -4.42 -0.43
C ASN A 101 7.60 -4.20 -1.08
N VAL A 102 7.52 -4.34 -2.39
CA VAL A 102 6.33 -4.00 -3.20
C VAL A 102 5.99 -5.16 -4.13
N GLY A 103 4.72 -5.55 -4.13
CA GLY A 103 4.18 -6.55 -5.04
C GLY A 103 4.12 -6.05 -6.49
N PRO A 104 4.50 -6.86 -7.50
CA PRO A 104 4.43 -6.42 -8.89
C PRO A 104 2.98 -6.17 -9.34
N THR A 105 2.68 -4.95 -9.80
CA THR A 105 1.31 -4.53 -10.17
C THR A 105 0.74 -5.25 -11.39
N ASN A 106 1.56 -5.96 -12.16
CA ASN A 106 1.11 -6.85 -13.21
C ASN A 106 0.64 -8.22 -12.68
N ILE A 107 0.74 -8.48 -11.37
CA ILE A 107 0.33 -9.73 -10.70
C ILE A 107 -0.70 -9.44 -9.61
N VAL A 108 -0.39 -8.51 -8.69
CA VAL A 108 -1.25 -8.12 -7.56
C VAL A 108 -1.42 -6.61 -7.49
N ARG A 109 -2.59 -6.15 -7.05
CA ARG A 109 -2.98 -4.74 -6.97
C ARG A 109 -3.81 -4.47 -5.72
N ASP A 110 -3.53 -3.36 -5.05
CA ASP A 110 -4.39 -2.82 -4.01
C ASP A 110 -5.64 -2.20 -4.66
N LYS A 111 -6.74 -2.97 -4.68
CA LYS A 111 -8.01 -2.49 -5.24
C LYS A 111 -8.66 -1.39 -4.38
N LEU A 112 -8.21 -1.18 -3.15
CA LEU A 112 -8.66 -0.07 -2.30
C LEU A 112 -7.94 1.24 -2.66
N ARG A 113 -6.75 1.16 -3.28
CA ARG A 113 -6.00 2.29 -3.83
C ARG A 113 -5.82 2.15 -5.36
N PRO A 114 -6.87 2.34 -6.18
CA PRO A 114 -6.76 2.15 -7.62
C PRO A 114 -5.72 3.06 -8.31
N LEU A 115 -5.35 4.19 -7.69
CA LEU A 115 -4.29 5.09 -8.20
C LEU A 115 -2.87 4.70 -7.80
N GLU A 116 -2.73 4.07 -6.64
CA GLU A 116 -1.46 3.55 -6.14
C GLU A 116 -1.70 2.09 -5.80
N PRO A 117 -1.90 1.24 -6.83
CA PRO A 117 -2.28 -0.15 -6.63
C PRO A 117 -1.12 -0.99 -6.11
N ASP A 118 -0.04 -0.37 -5.65
CA ASP A 118 1.11 -1.05 -5.08
C ASP A 118 0.69 -1.75 -3.79
N ILE A 119 0.92 -3.06 -3.74
CA ILE A 119 0.81 -3.81 -2.49
C ILE A 119 2.13 -3.63 -1.75
N ILE A 120 2.11 -2.82 -0.70
CA ILE A 120 3.29 -2.51 0.12
C ILE A 120 3.33 -3.46 1.31
N ASN A 121 4.45 -4.18 1.44
CA ASN A 121 4.67 -5.14 2.52
C ASN A 121 4.58 -4.45 3.89
N GLY A 122 3.72 -4.97 4.77
CA GLY A 122 3.52 -4.41 6.11
C GLY A 122 2.59 -3.19 6.18
N VAL A 123 2.09 -2.67 5.05
CA VAL A 123 1.13 -1.55 5.01
C VAL A 123 -0.19 -2.02 4.40
N SER A 124 -0.17 -2.42 3.12
CA SER A 124 -1.38 -2.90 2.42
C SER A 124 -1.90 -4.20 3.05
N CYS A 125 -1.02 -5.11 3.43
CA CYS A 125 -1.40 -6.38 4.04
C CYS A 125 -2.12 -6.17 5.39
N MET A 126 -1.58 -5.29 6.25
CA MET A 126 -2.21 -4.96 7.53
C MET A 126 -3.57 -4.31 7.33
N GLY A 127 -3.68 -3.36 6.39
CA GLY A 127 -4.95 -2.73 6.04
C GLY A 127 -6.02 -3.74 5.57
N CYS A 128 -5.70 -4.62 4.62
CA CYS A 128 -6.64 -5.64 4.15
C CYS A 128 -7.00 -6.67 5.22
N HIS A 129 -6.05 -7.04 6.08
CA HIS A 129 -6.21 -8.06 7.11
C HIS A 129 -6.40 -7.48 8.50
N MET A 130 -6.95 -6.25 8.60
CA MET A 130 -7.15 -5.59 9.89
C MET A 130 -8.00 -6.43 10.86
N ASN A 131 -8.94 -7.24 10.34
CA ASN A 131 -9.78 -8.17 11.11
C ASN A 131 -9.30 -9.64 11.05
N GLY A 132 -8.11 -9.89 10.51
CA GLY A 132 -7.52 -11.22 10.34
C GLY A 132 -7.70 -11.81 8.94
N MET A 133 -7.74 -13.13 8.87
CA MET A 133 -7.82 -13.86 7.60
C MET A 133 -9.11 -13.52 6.83
N ILE A 134 -8.97 -13.23 5.53
CA ILE A 134 -10.11 -13.06 4.63
C ILE A 134 -10.58 -14.44 4.19
N LEU A 135 -11.88 -14.69 4.37
CA LEU A 135 -12.50 -15.97 4.01
C LEU A 135 -12.44 -16.18 2.49
N THR A 136 -12.05 -17.37 2.07
CA THR A 136 -12.04 -17.71 0.64
C THR A 136 -12.40 -19.17 0.41
N GLN A 137 -13.39 -19.39 -0.44
CA GLN A 137 -13.88 -20.71 -0.78
C GLN A 137 -13.00 -21.38 -1.85
N ASP A 138 -12.67 -22.64 -1.63
CA ASP A 138 -11.96 -23.47 -2.60
C ASP A 138 -12.87 -23.83 -3.78
N GLN A 139 -12.33 -23.72 -5.00
CA GLN A 139 -12.95 -24.11 -6.25
C GLN A 139 -12.25 -25.30 -6.92
N VAL A 140 -11.12 -25.76 -6.37
CA VAL A 140 -10.29 -26.82 -6.96
C VAL A 140 -10.85 -28.19 -6.63
N ARG A 141 -11.20 -28.45 -5.37
CA ARG A 141 -11.66 -29.74 -4.86
C ARG A 141 -12.79 -30.29 -5.72
N ASP A 142 -13.87 -29.55 -5.86
CA ASP A 142 -15.09 -30.03 -6.53
C ASP A 142 -14.85 -30.30 -8.02
N ARG A 143 -14.01 -29.49 -8.68
CA ARG A 143 -13.65 -29.68 -10.08
C ARG A 143 -12.85 -30.96 -10.29
N ILE A 144 -11.84 -31.21 -9.44
CA ILE A 144 -10.97 -32.38 -9.56
C ILE A 144 -11.68 -33.67 -9.11
N SER A 145 -12.43 -33.63 -8.02
CA SER A 145 -13.10 -34.82 -7.46
C SER A 145 -14.10 -35.45 -8.43
N ARG A 146 -14.78 -34.64 -9.26
CA ARG A 146 -15.78 -35.10 -10.23
C ARG A 146 -15.18 -35.63 -11.54
N GLN A 147 -13.89 -35.39 -11.78
CA GLN A 147 -13.25 -35.69 -13.05
C GLN A 147 -12.77 -37.15 -13.09
N ARG A 148 -13.63 -38.07 -13.54
CA ARG A 148 -13.37 -39.53 -13.55
C ARG A 148 -12.18 -39.93 -14.42
N SER A 149 -11.82 -39.12 -15.42
CA SER A 149 -10.63 -39.33 -16.26
C SER A 149 -9.30 -39.16 -15.50
N LEU A 150 -9.31 -38.53 -14.32
CA LEU A 150 -8.12 -38.39 -13.49
C LEU A 150 -7.90 -39.63 -12.60
N ALA A 151 -6.64 -40.03 -12.50
CA ALA A 151 -6.21 -41.17 -11.68
C ALA A 151 -6.75 -41.06 -10.23
N PRO A 152 -7.29 -42.16 -9.65
CA PRO A 152 -7.86 -42.14 -8.29
C PRO A 152 -6.88 -41.63 -7.22
N LYS A 153 -5.59 -41.97 -7.35
CA LYS A 153 -4.53 -41.48 -6.45
C LYS A 153 -4.41 -39.95 -6.50
N PHE A 154 -4.47 -39.34 -7.68
CA PHE A 154 -4.40 -37.89 -7.85
C PHE A 154 -5.58 -37.18 -7.18
N ARG A 155 -6.81 -37.65 -7.44
CA ARG A 155 -8.03 -37.11 -6.82
C ARG A 155 -7.97 -37.15 -5.29
N ARG A 156 -7.55 -38.29 -4.72
CA ARG A 156 -7.38 -38.44 -3.26
C ARG A 156 -6.35 -37.47 -2.66
N ILE A 157 -5.23 -37.23 -3.35
CA ILE A 157 -4.21 -36.27 -2.88
C ILE A 157 -4.81 -34.86 -2.83
N VAL A 158 -5.51 -34.44 -3.90
CA VAL A 158 -6.17 -33.13 -3.94
C VAL A 158 -7.21 -33.00 -2.83
N GLU A 159 -8.04 -34.01 -2.61
CA GLU A 159 -9.06 -33.99 -1.55
C GLU A 159 -8.49 -33.94 -0.13
N ARG A 160 -7.29 -34.48 0.10
CA ARG A 160 -6.62 -34.39 1.41
C ARG A 160 -5.98 -33.03 1.64
N LEU A 161 -5.50 -32.37 0.59
CA LEU A 161 -4.90 -31.03 0.67
C LEU A 161 -5.96 -29.91 0.64
N HIS A 162 -7.04 -30.07 -0.12
CA HIS A 162 -8.12 -29.11 -0.27
C HIS A 162 -9.34 -29.56 0.55
N PRO A 163 -9.47 -29.17 1.83
CA PRO A 163 -10.60 -29.58 2.65
C PRO A 163 -11.93 -29.04 2.11
N THR A 164 -13.05 -29.59 2.57
CA THR A 164 -14.38 -29.03 2.29
C THR A 164 -14.51 -27.62 2.87
N TRP A 165 -15.42 -26.80 2.30
CA TRP A 165 -15.63 -25.43 2.75
C TRP A 165 -15.91 -25.31 4.26
N PRO A 166 -16.81 -26.09 4.89
CA PRO A 166 -17.03 -26.01 6.34
C PRO A 166 -15.78 -26.29 7.17
N LYS A 167 -14.92 -27.22 6.72
CA LYS A 167 -13.65 -27.53 7.38
C LYS A 167 -12.63 -26.39 7.24
N MET A 168 -12.53 -25.78 6.06
CA MET A 168 -11.65 -24.62 5.84
C MET A 168 -12.12 -23.40 6.64
N GLN A 169 -13.42 -23.10 6.58
CA GLN A 169 -14.03 -21.97 7.27
C GLN A 169 -13.79 -22.03 8.78
N LYS A 170 -13.96 -23.22 9.39
CA LYS A 170 -13.65 -23.43 10.82
C LYS A 170 -12.18 -23.11 11.16
N LEU A 171 -11.24 -23.44 10.28
CA LEU A 171 -9.82 -23.14 10.47
C LEU A 171 -9.53 -21.65 10.32
N MET A 172 -10.11 -20.99 9.31
CA MET A 172 -9.96 -19.54 9.11
C MET A 172 -10.52 -18.75 10.30
N TYR A 173 -11.72 -19.10 10.79
CA TYR A 173 -12.29 -18.44 11.96
C TYR A 173 -11.46 -18.67 13.23
N LYS A 174 -10.90 -19.88 13.42
CA LYS A 174 -9.98 -20.13 14.54
C LYS A 174 -8.75 -19.20 14.47
N ASP A 175 -8.18 -19.03 13.28
CA ASP A 175 -7.01 -18.19 13.08
C ASP A 175 -7.35 -16.69 13.22
N MET A 176 -8.55 -16.26 12.77
CA MET A 176 -9.07 -14.90 12.99
C MET A 176 -9.29 -14.63 14.48
N GLN A 177 -9.94 -15.55 15.21
CA GLN A 177 -10.21 -15.39 16.63
C GLN A 177 -8.92 -15.19 17.44
N ARG A 178 -7.87 -15.97 17.14
CA ARG A 178 -6.55 -15.79 17.76
C ARG A 178 -6.03 -14.36 17.58
N PHE A 179 -6.17 -13.80 16.38
CA PHE A 179 -5.73 -12.45 16.09
C PHE A 179 -6.60 -11.38 16.75
N LEU A 180 -7.92 -11.55 16.73
CA LEU A 180 -8.86 -10.62 17.38
C LEU A 180 -8.66 -10.55 18.90
N ILE A 181 -8.38 -11.68 19.56
CA ILE A 181 -7.99 -11.70 20.98
C ILE A 181 -6.72 -10.88 21.21
N ALA A 182 -5.72 -10.99 20.33
CA ALA A 182 -4.50 -10.21 20.45
C ALA A 182 -4.73 -8.71 20.26
N LEU A 183 -5.60 -8.32 19.32
CA LEU A 183 -6.00 -6.92 19.12
C LEU A 183 -6.76 -6.36 20.32
N ASP A 184 -7.65 -7.16 20.93
CA ASP A 184 -8.43 -6.77 22.10
C ASP A 184 -7.52 -6.55 23.33
N ASN A 185 -6.63 -7.51 23.58
CA ASN A 185 -5.63 -7.42 24.64
C ASN A 185 -4.68 -6.23 24.47
N ALA A 186 -4.44 -5.80 23.23
CA ALA A 186 -3.62 -4.62 22.92
C ALA A 186 -4.41 -3.30 22.95
N GLY A 187 -5.72 -3.32 23.21
CA GLY A 187 -6.56 -2.12 23.21
C GLY A 187 -6.76 -1.49 21.83
N VAL A 188 -6.47 -2.22 20.74
CA VAL A 188 -6.69 -1.74 19.36
C VAL A 188 -8.18 -1.79 19.00
N ILE A 189 -8.92 -2.70 19.64
CA ILE A 189 -10.37 -2.84 19.52
C ILE A 189 -11.02 -2.75 20.89
N LYS A 190 -12.31 -2.45 20.92
CA LYS A 190 -13.15 -2.39 22.14
C LYS A 190 -13.81 -3.75 22.45
N GLY A 191 -13.46 -4.78 21.68
CA GLY A 191 -14.08 -6.09 21.72
C GLY A 191 -14.59 -6.57 20.37
N PHE A 192 -14.94 -7.85 20.32
CA PHE A 192 -15.53 -8.50 19.16
C PHE A 192 -16.51 -9.58 19.63
N ARG A 193 -17.54 -9.84 18.82
CA ARG A 193 -18.52 -10.90 19.10
C ARG A 193 -18.69 -11.82 17.92
N ARG A 194 -18.99 -13.08 18.20
CA ARG A 194 -19.33 -14.06 17.16
C ARG A 194 -20.69 -13.71 16.54
N THR A 195 -20.83 -13.94 15.23
CA THR A 195 -22.07 -13.77 14.47
C THR A 195 -22.71 -15.13 14.18
N GLU A 196 -23.99 -15.15 13.79
CA GLU A 196 -24.76 -16.37 13.54
C GLU A 196 -24.15 -17.25 12.44
N ASP A 197 -23.57 -16.62 11.41
CA ASP A 197 -22.81 -17.25 10.33
C ASP A 197 -21.41 -17.77 10.77
N GLY A 198 -21.12 -17.70 12.06
CA GLY A 198 -19.87 -18.15 12.68
C GLY A 198 -18.71 -17.16 12.56
N GLY A 199 -18.91 -16.02 11.91
CA GLY A 199 -17.92 -14.94 11.77
C GLY A 199 -17.78 -14.06 13.01
N PHE A 200 -17.20 -12.87 12.81
CA PHE A 200 -16.97 -11.93 13.90
C PHE A 200 -17.38 -10.51 13.51
N LYS A 201 -18.15 -9.86 14.38
CA LYS A 201 -18.36 -8.41 14.36
C LYS A 201 -17.36 -7.77 15.32
N VAL A 202 -16.54 -6.86 14.81
CA VAL A 202 -15.46 -6.20 15.55
C VAL A 202 -15.84 -4.75 15.84
N SER A 203 -15.70 -4.32 17.10
CA SER A 203 -15.91 -2.94 17.52
C SER A 203 -14.55 -2.28 17.72
N ARG A 204 -14.20 -1.28 16.91
CA ARG A 204 -12.85 -0.70 16.93
C ARG A 204 -12.76 0.57 17.77
N VAL A 205 -11.54 0.90 18.20
CA VAL A 205 -11.23 2.23 18.74
C VAL A 205 -11.19 3.26 17.62
N VAL A 206 -10.53 2.90 16.50
CA VAL A 206 -10.46 3.68 15.27
C VAL A 206 -10.87 2.80 14.10
N ASP A 207 -11.67 3.32 13.17
CA ASP A 207 -12.24 2.56 12.05
C ASP A 207 -11.25 2.26 10.91
N VAL A 208 -9.99 2.66 11.07
CA VAL A 208 -8.89 2.37 10.15
C VAL A 208 -7.80 1.55 10.84
N GLU A 209 -7.04 0.78 10.08
CA GLU A 209 -5.87 0.08 10.61
C GLU A 209 -4.78 1.11 10.92
N ALA A 210 -4.15 0.98 12.09
CA ALA A 210 -3.28 2.01 12.66
C ALA A 210 -2.00 2.23 11.85
N VAL A 211 -1.32 1.14 11.46
CA VAL A 211 -0.09 1.25 10.66
C VAL A 211 -0.42 1.88 9.31
N ARG A 212 -1.50 1.43 8.69
CA ARG A 212 -1.97 1.98 7.42
C ARG A 212 -2.32 3.47 7.52
N ALA A 213 -3.04 3.87 8.55
CA ALA A 213 -3.42 5.26 8.77
C ALA A 213 -2.21 6.16 9.00
N LEU A 214 -1.21 5.68 9.75
CA LEU A 214 0.03 6.41 9.99
C LEU A 214 0.88 6.48 8.71
N SER A 215 0.96 5.40 7.93
CA SER A 215 1.66 5.42 6.63
C SER A 215 1.00 6.37 5.64
N ASP A 216 -0.33 6.34 5.52
CA ASP A 216 -1.05 7.25 4.62
C ASP A 216 -0.87 8.71 5.06
N ARG A 217 -0.91 9.01 6.36
CA ARG A 217 -0.61 10.36 6.89
C ARG A 217 0.83 10.79 6.65
N TYR A 218 1.79 9.86 6.76
CA TYR A 218 3.18 10.15 6.48
C TYR A 218 3.38 10.53 5.01
N ASP A 219 2.71 9.83 4.09
CA ASP A 219 2.80 10.08 2.65
C ASP A 219 2.13 11.39 2.18
N GLU A 220 1.35 12.05 3.06
CA GLU A 220 0.73 13.35 2.76
C GLU A 220 1.76 14.46 2.51
N THR A 221 1.31 15.54 1.86
CA THR A 221 2.12 16.74 1.70
C THR A 221 2.36 17.41 3.06
N LEU A 222 3.51 18.07 3.21
CA LEU A 222 3.88 18.76 4.43
C LEU A 222 3.51 20.24 4.39
N SER A 223 3.06 20.70 5.55
CA SER A 223 3.01 22.10 5.94
C SER A 223 4.24 22.52 6.74
N MET A 224 4.42 23.83 6.94
CA MET A 224 5.42 24.39 7.85
C MET A 224 5.38 23.74 9.23
N LEU A 225 4.18 23.52 9.79
CA LEU A 225 4.02 22.88 11.09
C LEU A 225 4.52 21.43 11.11
N GLN A 226 4.22 20.65 10.07
CA GLN A 226 4.71 19.28 9.95
C GLN A 226 6.22 19.24 9.74
N GLY A 227 6.77 20.12 8.89
CA GLY A 227 8.22 20.23 8.67
C GLY A 227 8.98 20.58 9.95
N ALA A 228 8.46 21.55 10.72
CA ALA A 228 9.01 21.93 12.03
C ALA A 228 9.00 20.74 13.01
N ALA A 229 7.86 20.05 13.11
CA ALA A 229 7.71 18.90 14.01
C ALA A 229 8.67 17.76 13.68
N GLU A 230 8.95 17.49 12.40
CA GLU A 230 9.90 16.45 11.97
C GLU A 230 11.38 16.81 12.22
N LEU A 231 11.67 18.08 12.49
CA LEU A 231 12.97 18.57 12.94
C LEU A 231 13.02 18.78 14.46
N GLY A 232 11.93 18.51 15.17
CA GLY A 232 11.85 18.72 16.62
C GLY A 232 11.80 20.20 17.03
N LEU A 233 11.36 21.09 16.12
CA LEU A 233 11.28 22.54 16.34
C LEU A 233 9.83 22.99 16.56
N THR A 234 9.67 24.12 17.24
CA THR A 234 8.41 24.87 17.18
C THR A 234 8.25 25.51 15.80
N LEU A 235 7.01 25.86 15.44
CA LEU A 235 6.73 26.56 14.18
C LEU A 235 7.53 27.88 14.06
N SER A 236 7.57 28.68 15.13
CA SER A 236 8.28 29.96 15.15
C SER A 236 9.80 29.81 15.02
N GLN A 237 10.39 28.80 15.67
CA GLN A 237 11.81 28.49 15.50
C GLN A 237 12.10 28.11 14.05
N PHE A 238 11.28 27.23 13.48
CA PHE A 238 11.47 26.78 12.11
C PHE A 238 11.33 27.91 11.09
N GLU A 239 10.39 28.84 11.28
CA GLU A 239 10.23 30.03 10.43
C GLU A 239 11.47 30.93 10.41
N VAL A 240 12.09 31.16 11.57
CA VAL A 240 13.31 31.97 11.67
C VAL A 240 14.50 31.26 11.02
N GLU A 241 14.68 29.98 11.32
CA GLU A 241 15.84 29.23 10.84
C GLU A 241 15.75 28.92 9.35
N ILE A 242 14.55 28.61 8.82
CA ILE A 242 14.40 28.37 7.38
C ILE A 242 14.67 29.65 6.56
N ASP A 243 14.42 30.84 7.11
CA ASP A 243 14.70 32.11 6.44
C ASP A 243 16.19 32.45 6.34
N ARG A 244 17.00 31.88 7.24
CA ARG A 244 18.46 31.99 7.24
C ARG A 244 19.15 30.87 6.48
N ALA A 245 18.39 29.85 6.09
CA ALA A 245 18.91 28.69 5.39
C ALA A 245 19.37 29.02 3.95
N SER A 246 20.08 28.08 3.33
CA SER A 246 20.52 28.21 1.94
C SER A 246 19.33 28.39 0.98
N ASP A 247 19.59 28.94 -0.20
CA ASP A 247 18.57 29.12 -1.27
C ASP A 247 17.80 27.84 -1.58
N ARG A 248 18.52 26.70 -1.53
CA ARG A 248 17.94 25.39 -1.76
C ARG A 248 16.89 25.02 -0.70
N VAL A 249 17.16 25.33 0.57
CA VAL A 249 16.23 25.05 1.67
C VAL A 249 15.09 26.07 1.67
N ARG A 250 15.40 27.35 1.44
CA ARG A 250 14.39 28.42 1.30
C ARG A 250 13.41 28.17 0.17
N ALA A 251 13.84 27.53 -0.93
CA ALA A 251 12.94 27.16 -2.03
C ALA A 251 11.78 26.24 -1.60
N MET A 252 11.92 25.48 -0.51
CA MET A 252 10.84 24.65 0.02
C MET A 252 9.84 25.43 0.88
N LYS A 253 10.20 26.64 1.35
CA LYS A 253 9.41 27.43 2.31
C LYS A 253 8.02 27.75 1.76
N GLU A 254 7.91 28.17 0.50
CA GLU A 254 6.63 28.54 -0.11
C GLU A 254 5.67 27.35 -0.22
N GLU A 255 6.18 26.17 -0.55
CA GLU A 255 5.37 24.94 -0.62
C GLU A 255 4.98 24.45 0.78
N LEU A 256 5.89 24.54 1.76
CA LEU A 256 5.59 24.26 3.16
C LEU A 256 4.54 25.23 3.72
N ALA A 257 4.63 26.52 3.41
CA ALA A 257 3.66 27.52 3.85
C ALA A 257 2.25 27.25 3.29
N ARG A 258 2.20 26.75 2.04
CA ARG A 258 0.94 26.33 1.40
C ARG A 258 0.46 24.93 1.80
N GLY A 259 1.24 24.16 2.55
CA GLY A 259 0.91 22.77 2.90
C GLY A 259 1.00 21.79 1.73
N THR A 260 1.74 22.14 0.69
CA THR A 260 1.79 21.39 -0.58
C THR A 260 3.12 20.68 -0.83
N LEU A 261 4.11 20.82 0.06
CA LEU A 261 5.44 20.21 -0.15
C LEU A 261 5.30 18.68 -0.20
N PRO A 262 5.64 17.99 -1.30
CA PRO A 262 5.49 16.54 -1.36
C PRO A 262 6.47 15.82 -0.42
N ARG A 263 6.01 14.75 0.24
CA ARG A 263 6.82 13.91 1.16
C ARG A 263 8.22 13.59 0.63
N GLY A 264 8.30 13.05 -0.59
CA GLY A 264 9.58 12.69 -1.18
C GLY A 264 10.53 13.86 -1.45
N VAL A 265 10.02 15.09 -1.60
CA VAL A 265 10.86 16.30 -1.68
C VAL A 265 11.48 16.58 -0.33
N PHE A 266 10.65 16.59 0.71
CA PHE A 266 11.09 16.81 2.08
C PHE A 266 12.14 15.77 2.51
N GLU A 267 11.90 14.47 2.27
CA GLU A 267 12.85 13.39 2.59
C GLU A 267 14.19 13.55 1.86
N ASN A 268 14.18 13.81 0.55
CA ASN A 268 15.41 14.02 -0.22
C ASN A 268 16.14 15.32 0.19
N GLY A 269 15.37 16.32 0.63
CA GLY A 269 15.84 17.59 1.16
C GLY A 269 16.28 17.54 2.62
N TYR A 270 15.91 16.49 3.36
CA TYR A 270 15.97 16.47 4.82
C TYR A 270 17.39 16.70 5.36
N LYS A 271 18.40 16.14 4.71
CA LYS A 271 19.80 16.36 5.12
C LYS A 271 20.24 17.83 5.02
N PHE A 272 19.70 18.57 4.05
CA PHE A 272 20.00 20.00 3.89
C PHE A 272 19.19 20.84 4.87
N LEU A 273 17.92 20.46 5.10
CA LEU A 273 17.10 21.06 6.16
C LEU A 273 17.77 20.88 7.53
N ALA A 274 18.18 19.67 7.89
CA ALA A 274 18.85 19.41 9.16
C ALA A 274 20.19 20.17 9.28
N ALA A 275 20.95 20.28 8.20
CA ALA A 275 22.19 21.05 8.20
C ALA A 275 21.97 22.55 8.38
N ASP A 276 21.05 23.13 7.62
CA ASP A 276 20.87 24.57 7.62
C ASP A 276 20.05 25.05 8.83
N VAL A 277 19.03 24.29 9.23
CA VAL A 277 18.05 24.70 10.25
C VAL A 277 18.44 24.24 11.65
N LEU A 278 19.05 23.04 11.77
CA LEU A 278 19.48 22.50 13.07
C LEU A 278 20.99 22.65 13.29
N THR A 279 21.74 23.20 12.33
CA THR A 279 23.21 23.23 12.33
C THR A 279 23.85 21.84 12.48
N LEU A 280 23.12 20.79 12.08
CA LEU A 280 23.59 19.41 12.20
C LEU A 280 24.40 19.01 10.96
N THR A 281 25.65 18.63 11.16
CA THR A 281 26.43 18.01 10.09
C THR A 281 26.01 16.56 9.90
N GLY A 282 25.62 16.23 8.67
CA GLY A 282 25.32 14.83 8.31
C GLY A 282 26.56 13.96 8.52
N LEU A 283 26.41 12.88 9.28
CA LEU A 283 27.47 11.88 9.41
C LEU A 283 27.68 11.22 8.04
N ASP A 284 28.91 11.33 7.51
CA ASP A 284 29.34 10.45 6.43
C ASP A 284 29.54 9.05 7.00
N TYR A 285 28.44 8.29 7.02
CA TYR A 285 28.41 6.95 7.57
C TYR A 285 29.49 6.07 6.95
N MET A 286 29.76 6.21 5.65
CA MET A 286 30.79 5.41 4.98
C MET A 286 32.17 5.75 5.50
N ALA A 287 32.52 7.04 5.54
CA ALA A 287 33.82 7.49 6.02
C ALA A 287 34.04 7.18 7.51
N GLU A 288 33.04 7.44 8.36
CA GLU A 288 33.12 7.18 9.80
C GLU A 288 33.09 5.67 10.13
N CYS A 289 32.33 4.87 9.37
CA CYS A 289 32.38 3.42 9.46
C CYS A 289 33.75 2.87 9.03
N GLU A 290 34.31 3.31 7.90
CA GLU A 290 35.62 2.84 7.44
C GLU A 290 36.73 3.21 8.43
N LYS A 291 36.69 4.43 8.97
CA LYS A 291 37.60 4.90 10.02
C LYS A 291 37.48 4.06 11.29
N SER A 292 36.26 3.67 11.68
CA SER A 292 35.99 2.79 12.82
C SER A 292 36.46 1.35 12.58
N LEU A 293 36.27 0.82 11.37
CA LEU A 293 36.77 -0.51 10.99
C LEU A 293 38.30 -0.56 10.98
N ARG A 294 38.96 0.49 10.45
CA ARG A 294 40.43 0.59 10.47
C ARG A 294 40.97 0.58 11.91
N LYS A 295 40.36 1.34 12.83
CA LYS A 295 40.73 1.33 14.26
C LYS A 295 40.53 -0.03 14.92
N THR A 296 39.42 -0.71 14.64
CA THR A 296 39.12 -2.03 15.24
C THR A 296 40.07 -3.11 14.70
N SER A 297 40.43 -3.04 13.41
CA SER A 297 41.35 -3.99 12.76
C SER A 297 42.79 -3.93 13.27
N GLN A 298 43.15 -2.87 14.01
CA GLN A 298 44.52 -2.66 14.50
C GLN A 298 44.76 -3.14 15.94
N SER A 299 43.74 -3.61 16.69
CA SER A 299 43.96 -3.96 18.11
C SER A 299 43.12 -5.09 18.69
N TYR A 300 42.07 -5.59 18.04
CA TYR A 300 41.24 -6.66 18.61
C TYR A 300 40.42 -7.42 17.56
N VAL A 301 40.46 -8.76 17.59
CA VAL A 301 39.55 -9.62 16.81
C VAL A 301 38.35 -10.00 17.69
N PRO A 302 37.14 -9.48 17.42
CA PRO A 302 35.97 -9.76 18.26
C PRO A 302 35.55 -11.23 18.20
N LYS A 303 35.20 -11.82 19.35
CA LYS A 303 34.62 -13.18 19.46
C LYS A 303 33.14 -13.26 19.03
N THR A 304 32.50 -12.12 18.75
CA THR A 304 31.10 -11.99 18.31
C THR A 304 31.03 -11.44 16.88
N PRO A 305 29.91 -11.66 16.13
CA PRO A 305 29.75 -11.09 14.79
C PRO A 305 29.95 -9.57 14.82
N TYR A 306 30.78 -9.07 13.90
CA TYR A 306 31.04 -7.65 13.73
C TYR A 306 30.87 -7.26 12.26
N ILE A 307 30.55 -6.00 12.02
CA ILE A 307 30.41 -5.43 10.68
C ILE A 307 31.78 -5.55 9.98
N THR A 308 31.83 -6.17 8.81
CA THR A 308 33.09 -6.36 8.05
C THR A 308 33.21 -5.44 6.83
N SER A 309 32.13 -4.76 6.46
CA SER A 309 32.07 -3.82 5.36
C SER A 309 31.06 -2.72 5.66
N CYS A 310 31.36 -1.51 5.17
CA CYS A 310 30.47 -0.36 5.32
C CYS A 310 29.45 -0.24 4.18
N ASP A 311 29.45 -1.18 3.21
CA ASP A 311 28.66 -1.14 1.97
C ASP A 311 27.13 -1.29 2.15
N GLY A 312 26.64 -1.24 3.39
CA GLY A 312 25.21 -1.30 3.72
C GLY A 312 24.57 -2.67 3.47
N VAL A 313 25.38 -3.70 3.21
CA VAL A 313 24.94 -5.09 3.09
C VAL A 313 25.50 -5.81 4.30
N ASP A 314 24.68 -6.10 5.31
CA ASP A 314 25.09 -6.86 6.51
C ASP A 314 25.63 -8.25 6.11
N LYS A 315 26.92 -8.33 5.78
CA LYS A 315 27.65 -9.59 5.60
C LYS A 315 28.32 -9.90 6.93
N ALA A 316 27.61 -10.65 7.77
CA ALA A 316 28.25 -11.30 8.90
C ALA A 316 29.29 -12.30 8.38
N GLY A 317 30.56 -12.13 8.76
CA GLY A 317 31.63 -13.09 8.43
C GLY A 317 31.37 -14.49 9.03
N PRO A 318 32.04 -15.54 8.51
CA PRO A 318 31.78 -16.92 8.95
C PRO A 318 32.18 -17.13 10.41
N VAL A 319 31.31 -17.76 11.19
CA VAL A 319 31.58 -18.12 12.58
C VAL A 319 31.84 -19.63 12.70
N LYS A 320 32.97 -20.02 13.31
CA LYS A 320 33.12 -21.34 13.95
C LYS A 320 32.56 -21.25 15.38
N VAL A 321 31.26 -21.50 15.56
CA VAL A 321 30.68 -21.65 16.91
C VAL A 321 30.73 -23.13 17.31
N LYS A 322 31.52 -23.48 18.34
CA LYS A 322 31.21 -24.65 19.16
C LYS A 322 29.96 -24.31 19.97
N VAL A 323 28.86 -24.97 19.68
CA VAL A 323 27.59 -24.77 20.39
C VAL A 323 27.69 -25.46 21.76
N GLU A 324 28.03 -24.70 22.80
CA GLU A 324 27.71 -25.10 24.17
C GLU A 324 26.24 -24.75 24.46
N LYS A 325 25.44 -25.77 24.74
CA LYS A 325 24.06 -25.63 25.20
C LYS A 325 24.06 -25.13 26.65
N LYS A 326 23.99 -23.83 26.87
CA LYS A 326 23.47 -23.29 28.14
C LYS A 326 22.01 -22.91 27.96
N LEU A 327 21.15 -23.54 28.78
CA LEU A 327 19.74 -23.16 28.90
C LEU A 327 19.64 -21.71 29.42
N PRO A 328 18.65 -20.93 28.95
CA PRO A 328 18.40 -19.61 29.51
C PRO A 328 17.91 -19.73 30.96
N PRO A 329 18.24 -18.76 31.84
CA PRO A 329 17.76 -18.74 33.21
C PRO A 329 16.23 -18.62 33.25
N LYS A 330 15.61 -19.30 34.22
CA LYS A 330 14.16 -19.22 34.49
C LYS A 330 13.78 -17.78 34.81
N VAL A 331 12.88 -17.21 34.02
CA VAL A 331 12.22 -15.94 34.34
C VAL A 331 11.22 -16.20 35.47
N VAL A 332 11.51 -15.67 36.65
CA VAL A 332 10.54 -15.59 37.75
C VAL A 332 9.56 -14.47 37.39
N VAL A 333 8.30 -14.84 37.15
CA VAL A 333 7.20 -13.90 36.93
C VAL A 333 6.82 -13.33 38.29
N GLN A 334 7.13 -12.06 38.54
CA GLN A 334 6.48 -11.33 39.62
C GLN A 334 5.05 -11.00 39.20
N GLU A 335 4.08 -11.34 40.07
CA GLU A 335 2.69 -10.95 39.90
C GLU A 335 2.58 -9.42 39.80
N LYS A 336 2.06 -8.94 38.67
CA LYS A 336 1.71 -7.53 38.51
C LYS A 336 0.36 -7.29 39.16
N VAL A 337 0.36 -6.46 40.20
CA VAL A 337 -0.84 -5.80 40.76
C VAL A 337 -1.55 -5.04 39.63
N PRO A 338 -2.89 -5.21 39.46
CA PRO A 338 -3.63 -4.51 38.41
C PRO A 338 -3.68 -2.99 38.67
N PRO A 339 -3.60 -2.13 37.62
CA PRO A 339 -3.74 -0.69 37.80
C PRO A 339 -5.18 -0.34 38.19
N LYS A 340 -5.33 0.52 39.21
CA LYS A 340 -6.63 1.06 39.64
C LYS A 340 -7.30 1.80 38.48
N LYS A 341 -8.58 1.50 38.22
CA LYS A 341 -9.43 2.22 37.27
C LYS A 341 -9.55 3.68 37.70
N GLN A 342 -9.00 4.61 36.91
CA GLN A 342 -9.38 6.01 37.02
C GLN A 342 -10.71 6.23 36.27
N GLN A 343 -11.75 6.56 37.04
CA GLN A 343 -13.02 7.05 36.50
C GLN A 343 -12.80 8.45 35.92
N TRP A 344 -13.13 8.63 34.65
CA TRP A 344 -13.29 9.94 34.05
C TRP A 344 -14.72 10.43 34.35
N ALA A 345 -14.85 11.65 34.87
CA ALA A 345 -16.13 12.28 35.16
C ALA A 345 -16.86 12.65 33.86
N ALA A 346 -18.18 12.46 33.85
CA ALA A 346 -19.05 12.76 32.71
C ALA A 346 -19.15 14.27 32.46
N ILE A 347 -19.01 14.68 31.20
CA ILE A 347 -19.30 16.05 30.75
C ILE A 347 -20.83 16.16 30.55
N PRO A 348 -21.52 17.16 31.15
CA PRO A 348 -22.96 17.30 30.99
C PRO A 348 -23.32 17.74 29.56
N LYS A 349 -24.28 17.03 28.96
CA LYS A 349 -24.91 17.41 27.69
C LYS A 349 -25.94 18.51 27.96
N GLN A 350 -25.69 19.73 27.49
CA GLN A 350 -26.76 20.70 27.28
C GLN A 350 -27.12 20.73 25.80
N THR A 351 -28.42 20.70 25.53
CA THR A 351 -29.00 20.76 24.18
C THR A 351 -29.79 22.06 24.10
N PRO A 352 -29.48 23.01 23.22
CA PRO A 352 -30.33 24.18 23.01
C PRO A 352 -31.50 23.79 22.11
N THR A 353 -32.72 23.97 22.59
CA THR A 353 -33.96 23.89 21.80
C THR A 353 -34.30 25.28 21.26
N TYR A 354 -34.41 25.41 19.94
CA TYR A 354 -35.12 26.52 19.29
C TYR A 354 -36.21 25.95 18.35
N PRO A 355 -37.40 26.58 18.29
CA PRO A 355 -38.52 26.12 17.47
C PRO A 355 -38.28 26.35 15.97
N PRO A 356 -38.86 25.52 15.07
CA PRO A 356 -38.56 25.55 13.65
C PRO A 356 -39.33 26.68 12.94
N THR A 357 -38.61 27.57 12.28
CA THR A 357 -39.16 28.45 11.25
C THR A 357 -39.01 27.76 9.90
N VAL A 358 -40.13 27.54 9.20
CA VAL A 358 -40.14 26.99 7.84
C VAL A 358 -39.72 28.10 6.88
N VAL A 359 -38.44 28.09 6.49
CA VAL A 359 -37.92 28.88 5.37
C VAL A 359 -37.77 27.92 4.20
N THR A 360 -38.47 28.20 3.09
CA THR A 360 -38.28 27.49 1.83
C THR A 360 -36.80 27.64 1.42
N PRO A 361 -36.01 26.56 1.32
CA PRO A 361 -34.57 26.69 1.13
C PRO A 361 -34.25 27.27 -0.27
N PRO A 362 -33.25 28.16 -0.38
CA PRO A 362 -32.81 28.68 -1.67
C PRO A 362 -32.33 27.55 -2.57
N ARG A 363 -32.54 27.68 -3.89
CA ARG A 363 -32.04 26.71 -4.88
C ARG A 363 -30.52 26.59 -4.76
N ARG A 364 -30.03 25.42 -4.34
CA ARG A 364 -28.60 25.11 -4.22
C ARG A 364 -28.07 24.61 -5.56
N ASP A 365 -27.28 25.46 -6.21
CA ASP A 365 -26.64 25.18 -7.50
C ASP A 365 -25.12 24.98 -7.34
N TYR A 366 -24.52 24.25 -8.28
CA TYR A 366 -23.14 23.76 -8.19
C TYR A 366 -22.36 24.09 -9.46
N ASN A 367 -21.11 24.53 -9.30
CA ASN A 367 -20.12 24.57 -10.38
C ASN A 367 -19.51 23.18 -10.54
N VAL A 368 -19.54 22.64 -11.77
CA VAL A 368 -19.15 21.24 -12.06
C VAL A 368 -17.80 21.17 -12.75
N TYR A 369 -16.91 20.33 -12.22
CA TYR A 369 -15.54 20.11 -12.67
C TYR A 369 -15.36 18.67 -13.14
N ARG A 370 -15.17 18.47 -14.44
CA ARG A 370 -15.03 17.14 -15.06
C ARG A 370 -13.58 16.70 -15.13
N ASN A 371 -13.35 15.44 -14.80
CA ASN A 371 -12.03 14.83 -14.61
C ASN A 371 -11.22 15.45 -13.48
N TYR A 372 -11.91 15.96 -12.46
CA TYR A 372 -11.28 16.49 -11.27
C TYR A 372 -11.95 15.90 -10.03
N ASP A 373 -11.12 15.41 -9.13
CA ASP A 373 -11.52 14.93 -7.83
C ASP A 373 -11.26 16.01 -6.78
N LEU A 374 -12.21 16.14 -5.86
CA LEU A 374 -12.05 16.89 -4.63
C LEU A 374 -11.70 15.88 -3.55
N TYR A 375 -10.49 15.98 -3.01
CA TYR A 375 -10.04 15.03 -2.00
C TYR A 375 -10.51 15.47 -0.62
N GLY A 376 -10.99 14.52 0.19
CA GLY A 376 -11.36 14.76 1.58
C GLY A 376 -12.69 15.50 1.77
N GLY A 377 -13.03 15.76 3.03
CA GLY A 377 -14.31 16.36 3.41
C GLY A 377 -15.52 15.44 3.23
N ASP A 378 -15.32 14.16 2.92
CA ASP A 378 -16.38 13.18 2.68
C ASP A 378 -17.07 12.76 3.99
N PHE A 379 -18.37 12.99 4.10
CA PHE A 379 -19.17 12.55 5.25
C PHE A 379 -20.13 11.41 4.92
N ALA A 380 -20.42 11.20 3.64
CA ALA A 380 -21.28 10.10 3.18
C ALA A 380 -20.88 9.62 1.78
N ARG A 381 -21.15 8.34 1.52
CA ARG A 381 -20.93 7.72 0.19
C ARG A 381 -22.09 6.83 -0.20
N SER A 382 -22.37 6.72 -1.49
CA SER A 382 -23.37 5.77 -1.99
C SER A 382 -22.90 4.32 -1.79
N LYS A 383 -23.85 3.41 -1.50
CA LYS A 383 -23.56 1.98 -1.33
C LYS A 383 -23.26 1.34 -2.69
N LYS A 384 -22.20 0.53 -2.74
CA LYS A 384 -21.79 -0.24 -3.93
C LYS A 384 -22.94 -1.12 -4.42
N GLY A 385 -23.33 -1.00 -5.70
CA GLY A 385 -24.39 -1.81 -6.33
C GLY A 385 -25.72 -1.09 -6.59
N ARG A 386 -25.92 0.15 -6.10
CA ARG A 386 -26.97 1.05 -6.62
C ARG A 386 -26.35 1.96 -7.67
N TRP A 387 -26.83 1.90 -8.91
CA TRP A 387 -26.41 2.80 -9.98
C TRP A 387 -26.78 4.24 -9.60
N PHE A 388 -25.76 5.06 -9.28
CA PHE A 388 -25.91 6.50 -9.09
C PHE A 388 -25.45 7.18 -10.38
N SER A 389 -26.28 8.01 -11.00
CA SER A 389 -25.87 8.91 -12.07
C SER A 389 -25.23 10.19 -11.51
N GLU A 390 -24.51 10.94 -12.35
CA GLU A 390 -24.00 12.29 -12.01
C GLU A 390 -25.13 13.18 -11.46
N ALA A 391 -26.28 13.20 -12.16
CA ALA A 391 -27.47 13.96 -11.77
C ALA A 391 -28.04 13.51 -10.41
N GLN A 392 -28.06 12.20 -10.13
CA GLN A 392 -28.50 11.68 -8.83
C GLN A 392 -27.54 12.07 -7.71
N CYS A 393 -26.23 12.08 -7.98
CA CYS A 393 -25.23 12.52 -7.00
C CYS A 393 -25.41 13.99 -6.64
N GLN A 394 -25.57 14.85 -7.66
CA GLN A 394 -25.86 16.27 -7.47
C GLN A 394 -27.17 16.51 -6.73
N ASN A 395 -28.25 15.81 -7.11
CA ASN A 395 -29.55 15.96 -6.45
C ASN A 395 -29.51 15.49 -4.98
N THR A 396 -28.74 14.46 -4.68
CA THR A 396 -28.56 13.97 -3.30
C THR A 396 -27.79 14.99 -2.46
N CYS A 397 -26.77 15.62 -3.02
CA CYS A 397 -26.07 16.72 -2.34
C CYS A 397 -26.99 17.94 -2.15
N ARG A 398 -27.76 18.30 -3.18
CA ARG A 398 -28.75 19.38 -3.13
C ARG A 398 -29.77 19.21 -2.00
N GLY A 399 -30.27 17.98 -1.79
CA GLY A 399 -31.23 17.65 -0.75
C GLY A 399 -30.66 17.46 0.66
N ASN A 400 -29.36 17.74 0.88
CA ASN A 400 -28.72 17.61 2.18
C ASN A 400 -28.00 18.89 2.57
N ASP A 401 -28.51 19.62 3.56
CA ASP A 401 -27.98 20.93 3.96
C ASP A 401 -26.50 20.92 4.37
N ARG A 402 -26.01 19.79 4.88
CA ARG A 402 -24.59 19.61 5.21
C ARG A 402 -23.70 19.47 3.98
N CYS A 403 -24.25 19.09 2.83
CA CYS A 403 -23.47 18.85 1.62
C CYS A 403 -23.11 20.16 0.92
N VAL A 404 -21.83 20.49 0.91
CA VAL A 404 -21.31 21.70 0.26
C VAL A 404 -20.57 21.43 -1.04
N ALA A 405 -20.16 20.18 -1.25
CA ALA A 405 -19.56 19.70 -2.47
C ALA A 405 -19.85 18.19 -2.64
N TYR A 406 -19.65 17.67 -3.85
CA TYR A 406 -19.70 16.24 -4.11
C TYR A 406 -18.63 15.85 -5.12
N THR A 407 -18.28 14.56 -5.14
CA THR A 407 -17.53 13.96 -6.25
C THR A 407 -18.21 12.67 -6.70
N TYR A 408 -18.54 12.60 -7.98
CA TYR A 408 -19.09 11.43 -8.63
C TYR A 408 -18.02 10.71 -9.45
N ASN A 409 -17.84 9.42 -9.20
CA ASN A 409 -16.97 8.56 -9.99
C ASN A 409 -17.77 7.89 -11.11
N SER A 410 -17.61 8.37 -12.34
CA SER A 410 -18.36 7.89 -13.51
C SER A 410 -18.01 6.47 -13.95
N LYS A 411 -16.85 5.95 -13.55
CA LYS A 411 -16.41 4.58 -13.86
C LYS A 411 -16.98 3.55 -12.89
N GLN A 412 -17.22 3.94 -11.64
CA GLN A 412 -17.70 3.04 -10.58
C GLN A 412 -19.16 3.27 -10.20
N GLY A 413 -19.79 4.37 -10.66
CA GLY A 413 -21.15 4.73 -10.28
C GLY A 413 -21.29 5.12 -8.81
N VAL A 414 -20.23 5.65 -8.19
CA VAL A 414 -20.18 5.98 -6.75
C VAL A 414 -20.22 7.48 -6.56
N CYS A 415 -21.06 7.94 -5.63
CA CYS A 415 -21.21 9.33 -5.23
C CYS A 415 -20.61 9.53 -3.84
N PHE A 416 -19.77 10.54 -3.69
CA PHE A 416 -19.17 10.98 -2.44
C PHE A 416 -19.71 12.37 -2.10
N LEU A 417 -20.39 12.50 -0.97
CA LEU A 417 -20.95 13.76 -0.47
C LEU A 417 -20.01 14.37 0.54
N LYS A 418 -19.77 15.68 0.43
CA LYS A 418 -18.77 16.38 1.20
C LYS A 418 -19.36 17.56 1.95
N ASP A 419 -18.96 17.73 3.21
CA ASP A 419 -19.42 18.83 4.09
C ASP A 419 -18.36 19.92 4.25
N SER A 420 -17.20 19.74 3.63
CA SER A 420 -16.13 20.74 3.53
C SER A 420 -15.36 20.58 2.22
N ILE A 421 -14.71 21.66 1.77
CA ILE A 421 -13.78 21.64 0.63
C ILE A 421 -12.36 21.64 1.22
N VAL A 422 -11.69 20.49 1.16
CA VAL A 422 -10.34 20.32 1.70
C VAL A 422 -9.34 20.34 0.54
N GLY A 423 -8.69 21.48 0.33
CA GLY A 423 -7.69 21.66 -0.74
C GLY A 423 -8.27 22.01 -2.11
N GLY A 424 -7.56 21.61 -3.17
CA GLY A 424 -7.88 21.97 -4.56
C GLY A 424 -8.43 20.82 -5.40
N LEU A 425 -8.92 21.16 -6.59
CA LEU A 425 -9.31 20.20 -7.62
C LEU A 425 -8.07 19.52 -8.18
N LYS A 426 -7.99 18.19 -8.03
CA LYS A 426 -6.89 17.39 -8.53
C LYS A 426 -7.31 16.61 -9.77
N PRO A 427 -6.52 16.60 -10.85
CA PRO A 427 -6.85 15.81 -12.04
C PRO A 427 -7.09 14.33 -11.71
N TRP A 428 -8.27 13.82 -12.07
CA TRP A 428 -8.66 12.42 -11.92
C TRP A 428 -9.61 12.01 -13.05
N SER A 429 -9.13 11.14 -13.95
CA SER A 429 -9.94 10.67 -15.10
C SER A 429 -11.21 9.93 -14.66
N GLY A 430 -12.37 10.49 -14.99
CA GLY A 430 -13.68 9.96 -14.65
C GLY A 430 -14.25 10.41 -13.30
N ALA A 431 -13.59 11.31 -12.57
CA ALA A 431 -14.20 12.01 -11.45
C ALA A 431 -14.95 13.25 -11.94
N ILE A 432 -16.12 13.53 -11.39
CA ILE A 432 -16.91 14.72 -11.69
C ILE A 432 -17.27 15.34 -10.36
N SER A 433 -16.64 16.46 -10.02
CA SER A 433 -16.87 17.14 -8.75
C SER A 433 -17.79 18.33 -8.92
N GLY A 434 -18.70 18.55 -7.98
CA GLY A 434 -19.54 19.74 -7.94
C GLY A 434 -19.33 20.50 -6.64
N VAL A 435 -19.19 21.81 -6.71
CA VAL A 435 -19.02 22.70 -5.54
C VAL A 435 -20.13 23.73 -5.54
N LEU A 436 -20.75 23.97 -4.39
CA LEU A 436 -21.78 25.02 -4.28
C LEU A 436 -21.26 26.34 -4.86
N ASN A 437 -22.05 26.94 -5.74
CA ASN A 437 -21.66 28.16 -6.44
C ASN A 437 -21.48 29.36 -5.49
N THR A 438 -22.16 29.36 -4.35
CA THR A 438 -22.05 30.40 -3.32
C THR A 438 -20.76 30.30 -2.49
N LEU A 439 -19.97 29.23 -2.63
CA LEU A 439 -18.71 29.06 -1.92
C LEU A 439 -17.51 29.52 -2.76
N ARG A 440 -16.39 29.79 -2.08
CA ARG A 440 -15.11 30.03 -2.74
C ARG A 440 -14.70 28.77 -3.52
N GLN A 441 -14.46 28.94 -4.82
CA GLN A 441 -14.16 27.81 -5.70
C GLN A 441 -12.72 27.30 -5.50
N PRO A 442 -12.51 25.97 -5.47
CA PRO A 442 -11.18 25.37 -5.27
C PRO A 442 -10.26 25.59 -6.47
N GLN A 443 -8.97 25.79 -6.19
CA GLN A 443 -7.94 25.96 -7.22
C GLN A 443 -7.67 24.63 -7.95
N ILE A 444 -7.47 24.67 -9.26
CA ILE A 444 -7.04 23.50 -10.06
C ILE A 444 -5.53 23.33 -9.88
N GLN A 445 -5.09 22.24 -9.26
CA GLN A 445 -3.66 21.95 -9.12
C GLN A 445 -3.09 21.49 -10.46
N SER A 446 -2.35 22.38 -11.14
CA SER A 446 -1.71 22.11 -12.43
C SER A 446 -0.50 21.18 -12.28
N ALA A 447 -0.37 20.19 -13.15
CA ALA A 447 0.51 19.03 -13.00
C ALA A 447 1.97 19.24 -13.46
N VAL A 448 2.54 20.44 -13.29
CA VAL A 448 3.92 20.72 -13.70
C VAL A 448 4.67 21.48 -12.61
N GLU A 449 5.37 20.75 -11.74
CA GLU A 449 6.44 21.30 -10.90
C GLU A 449 7.56 20.26 -10.74
N SER A 450 8.78 20.78 -10.73
CA SER A 450 10.03 20.23 -11.30
C SER A 450 10.84 19.30 -10.39
N PHE A 451 11.33 18.19 -10.93
CA PHE A 451 12.51 17.46 -10.43
C PHE A 451 13.36 16.97 -11.60
N GLN A 452 14.66 17.30 -11.60
CA GLN A 452 15.64 16.82 -12.60
C GLN A 452 16.24 15.46 -12.20
N PRO A 453 16.21 14.44 -13.07
CA PRO A 453 17.08 13.27 -13.03
C PRO A 453 18.13 13.29 -14.17
N PRO A 454 19.21 12.48 -14.09
CA PRO A 454 20.49 12.76 -14.73
C PRO A 454 20.55 12.47 -16.24
N VAL A 455 21.39 13.28 -16.90
CA VAL A 455 21.81 13.31 -18.32
C VAL A 455 20.71 13.67 -19.33
N ARG A 456 20.52 14.97 -19.52
CA ARG A 456 19.94 15.57 -20.74
C ARG A 456 20.81 15.14 -21.93
N THR A 457 20.28 14.36 -22.86
CA THR A 457 21.01 14.09 -24.12
C THR A 457 20.76 15.23 -25.09
N SER A 458 21.83 15.81 -25.62
CA SER A 458 21.82 16.76 -26.72
C SER A 458 21.17 16.13 -27.97
N ALA A 459 20.29 16.89 -28.62
CA ALA A 459 19.58 16.63 -29.88
C ALA A 459 18.30 15.76 -29.85
N GLY A 460 17.17 16.40 -29.51
CA GLY A 460 15.95 16.33 -30.32
C GLY A 460 15.19 15.00 -30.51
N ALA A 461 15.50 13.92 -29.81
CA ALA A 461 14.83 12.61 -30.02
C ALA A 461 13.29 12.66 -29.91
N CYS A 462 12.76 13.53 -29.03
CA CYS A 462 11.32 13.76 -28.87
C CYS A 462 10.73 14.84 -29.78
N GLY A 463 11.55 15.55 -30.57
CA GLY A 463 11.15 16.68 -31.42
C GLY A 463 10.89 17.98 -30.65
N ARG A 464 10.52 19.05 -31.39
CA ARG A 464 10.20 20.37 -30.80
C ARG A 464 9.03 20.26 -29.81
N GLY A 465 9.12 21.02 -28.72
CA GLY A 465 8.13 21.06 -27.63
C GLY A 465 8.28 19.94 -26.58
N TYR A 466 9.38 19.17 -26.62
CA TYR A 466 9.63 18.10 -25.64
C TYR A 466 11.08 18.06 -25.18
N SER A 467 11.27 17.85 -23.86
CA SER A 467 12.54 17.43 -23.27
C SER A 467 12.69 15.90 -23.36
N SER A 468 13.88 15.43 -23.73
CA SER A 468 14.17 14.01 -23.99
C SER A 468 15.03 13.38 -22.90
N TYR A 469 14.64 12.20 -22.42
CA TYR A 469 15.32 11.44 -21.36
C TYR A 469 15.51 10.00 -21.80
N ASP A 470 16.72 9.64 -22.26
CA ASP A 470 17.00 8.29 -22.71
C ASP A 470 17.30 7.34 -21.54
N ASN A 471 17.07 6.05 -21.77
CA ASN A 471 17.17 4.97 -20.79
C ASN A 471 16.47 5.29 -19.45
N THR A 472 15.36 6.02 -19.53
CA THR A 472 14.64 6.55 -18.38
C THR A 472 13.16 6.27 -18.55
N ASP A 473 12.58 5.62 -17.56
CA ASP A 473 11.16 5.32 -17.45
C ASP A 473 10.58 6.10 -16.27
N TYR A 474 9.51 6.85 -16.49
CA TYR A 474 8.80 7.50 -15.40
C TYR A 474 7.69 6.55 -14.94
N LEU A 475 7.88 5.92 -13.79
CA LEU A 475 7.02 4.85 -13.32
C LEU A 475 5.61 5.37 -12.97
N GLY A 476 4.58 4.73 -13.53
CA GLY A 476 3.17 5.04 -13.27
C GLY A 476 2.65 6.30 -13.98
N ASN A 477 1.53 6.84 -13.46
CA ASN A 477 0.83 8.04 -13.98
C ASN A 477 0.43 7.96 -15.46
N ASP A 478 0.14 6.74 -15.94
CA ASP A 478 -0.22 6.48 -17.32
C ASP A 478 -1.68 6.84 -17.59
N ILE A 479 -1.93 7.81 -18.47
CA ILE A 479 -3.24 8.08 -19.06
C ILE A 479 -3.69 6.86 -19.85
N ARG A 480 -2.78 6.34 -20.69
CA ARG A 480 -3.05 5.20 -21.57
C ARG A 480 -1.76 4.61 -22.10
N GLY A 481 -1.68 3.28 -22.05
CA GLY A 481 -0.69 2.49 -22.76
C GLY A 481 -1.25 1.89 -24.04
N TYR A 482 -0.52 1.95 -25.16
CA TYR A 482 -0.91 1.29 -26.40
C TYR A 482 0.30 0.94 -27.29
N ARG A 483 0.12 -0.04 -28.18
CA ARG A 483 1.09 -0.36 -29.24
C ARG A 483 0.89 0.58 -30.43
N GLY A 484 1.95 1.14 -30.97
CA GLY A 484 1.86 2.11 -32.06
C GLY A 484 3.24 2.52 -32.59
N SER A 485 3.32 3.67 -33.24
CA SER A 485 4.58 4.31 -33.64
C SER A 485 4.98 5.40 -32.64
N PHE A 486 6.26 5.76 -32.64
CA PHE A 486 6.75 6.90 -31.86
C PHE A 486 6.04 8.20 -32.27
N SER A 487 5.85 8.41 -33.58
CA SER A 487 5.12 9.57 -34.12
C SER A 487 3.67 9.63 -33.63
N SER A 488 2.97 8.49 -33.55
CA SER A 488 1.64 8.43 -32.94
C SER A 488 1.69 8.75 -31.45
N CYS A 489 2.70 8.26 -30.73
CA CYS A 489 2.87 8.52 -29.29
C CYS A 489 2.97 10.02 -29.02
N ARG A 490 3.87 10.69 -29.74
CA ARG A 490 4.08 12.13 -29.65
C ARG A 490 2.81 12.89 -30.02
N ARG A 491 2.23 12.66 -31.21
CA ARG A 491 1.03 13.38 -31.68
C ARG A 491 -0.14 13.27 -30.70
N ARG A 492 -0.39 12.08 -30.16
CA ARG A 492 -1.48 11.90 -29.19
C ARG A 492 -1.22 12.60 -27.86
N CYS A 493 0.02 12.67 -27.41
CA CYS A 493 0.34 13.47 -26.23
C CYS A 493 0.22 14.97 -26.52
N SER A 494 0.69 15.44 -27.67
CA SER A 494 0.63 16.86 -28.03
C SER A 494 -0.81 17.37 -28.14
N ASN A 495 -1.71 16.54 -28.68
CA ASN A 495 -3.12 16.87 -28.88
C ASN A 495 -4.01 16.57 -27.66
N SER A 496 -3.45 16.10 -26.55
CA SER A 496 -4.20 15.81 -25.32
C SER A 496 -3.86 16.85 -24.26
N GLY A 497 -4.87 17.60 -23.81
CA GLY A 497 -4.72 18.59 -22.74
C GLY A 497 -4.21 17.98 -21.43
N ASP A 498 -4.54 16.71 -21.18
CA ASP A 498 -4.18 16.00 -19.96
C ASP A 498 -2.79 15.33 -20.03
N CYS A 499 -2.10 15.37 -21.18
CA CYS A 499 -0.81 14.71 -21.37
C CYS A 499 0.37 15.65 -21.16
N VAL A 500 1.11 15.42 -20.07
CA VAL A 500 2.32 16.18 -19.71
C VAL A 500 3.60 15.54 -20.24
N GLY A 501 3.54 14.28 -20.69
CA GLY A 501 4.68 13.55 -21.23
C GLY A 501 4.35 12.11 -21.60
N PHE A 502 5.33 11.37 -22.10
CA PHE A 502 5.15 9.95 -22.42
C PHE A 502 6.45 9.16 -22.28
N SER A 503 6.35 7.85 -22.04
CA SER A 503 7.48 6.91 -22.08
C SER A 503 7.33 5.93 -23.24
N TRP A 504 8.40 5.79 -24.02
CA TRP A 504 8.45 5.02 -25.25
C TRP A 504 9.46 3.88 -25.17
N ILE A 505 9.00 2.65 -25.40
CA ILE A 505 9.88 1.47 -25.38
C ILE A 505 10.50 1.27 -26.78
N LYS A 506 11.81 1.48 -26.89
CA LYS A 506 12.58 1.42 -28.16
C LYS A 506 12.73 0.01 -28.75
N LYS A 507 12.52 -1.05 -27.97
CA LYS A 507 12.71 -2.44 -28.44
C LYS A 507 11.80 -2.78 -29.63
N ARG A 508 12.39 -3.37 -30.68
CA ARG A 508 11.80 -3.64 -32.00
C ARG A 508 10.49 -4.46 -31.94
N ILE A 509 10.35 -5.35 -30.96
CA ILE A 509 9.22 -6.31 -30.81
C ILE A 509 8.08 -5.75 -29.94
N SER A 510 8.37 -4.81 -29.03
CA SER A 510 7.38 -4.31 -28.06
C SER A 510 6.75 -2.98 -28.44
N LYS A 511 7.49 -2.06 -29.12
CA LYS A 511 7.10 -0.70 -29.55
C LYS A 511 5.80 -0.20 -28.90
N ARG A 512 5.91 0.23 -27.64
CA ARG A 512 4.77 0.58 -26.80
C ARG A 512 4.92 2.02 -26.31
N CYS A 513 3.83 2.76 -26.43
CA CYS A 513 3.67 4.12 -25.95
C CYS A 513 2.92 4.11 -24.63
N TRP A 514 3.37 4.93 -23.71
CA TRP A 514 2.72 5.17 -22.43
C TRP A 514 2.55 6.68 -22.26
N LEU A 515 1.34 7.19 -22.53
CA LEU A 515 0.99 8.60 -22.33
C LEU A 515 0.81 8.84 -20.83
N LYS A 516 1.33 9.95 -20.32
CA LYS A 516 1.39 10.24 -18.89
C LYS A 516 0.81 11.61 -18.57
N TYR A 517 0.05 11.67 -17.48
CA TYR A 517 -0.49 12.92 -16.94
C TYR A 517 0.40 13.49 -15.83
N SER A 518 1.44 12.76 -15.41
CA SER A 518 2.46 13.23 -14.48
C SER A 518 3.80 12.51 -14.67
N MET A 519 4.93 13.19 -14.41
CA MET A 519 6.30 12.66 -14.59
C MET A 519 7.08 12.69 -13.26
N ARG A 520 6.58 12.00 -12.21
CA ARG A 520 7.07 12.13 -10.81
C ARG A 520 8.03 11.06 -10.28
N ARG A 521 8.31 9.97 -11.02
CA ARG A 521 9.13 8.83 -10.53
C ARG A 521 10.10 8.30 -11.59
N PRO A 522 11.20 9.00 -11.90
CA PRO A 522 12.17 8.53 -12.88
C PRO A 522 12.89 7.28 -12.38
N SER A 523 13.05 6.30 -13.25
CA SER A 523 13.79 5.06 -13.02
C SER A 523 14.67 4.77 -14.23
N ARG A 524 15.93 4.41 -13.98
CA ARG A 524 16.86 4.06 -15.04
C ARG A 524 16.46 2.71 -15.64
N LYS A 525 15.97 2.73 -16.88
CA LYS A 525 15.61 1.52 -17.65
C LYS A 525 16.13 1.59 -19.08
N ARG A 526 17.09 0.72 -19.38
CA ARG A 526 17.71 0.63 -20.71
C ARG A 526 16.66 0.33 -21.79
N GLY A 527 16.68 1.11 -22.87
CA GLY A 527 15.77 0.95 -24.02
C GLY A 527 14.41 1.65 -23.87
N ILE A 528 14.26 2.57 -22.92
CA ILE A 528 13.06 3.42 -22.78
C ILE A 528 13.46 4.89 -22.95
N LEU A 529 12.76 5.60 -23.83
CA LEU A 529 12.87 7.05 -24.02
C LEU A 529 11.66 7.73 -23.40
N SER A 530 11.86 8.62 -22.45
CA SER A 530 10.79 9.46 -21.92
C SER A 530 10.86 10.87 -22.52
N CYS A 531 9.72 11.39 -22.90
CA CYS A 531 9.54 12.71 -23.51
C CYS A 531 8.60 13.54 -22.63
N ILE A 532 9.08 14.65 -22.07
CA ILE A 532 8.29 15.55 -21.22
C ILE A 532 7.91 16.77 -22.04
N LYS A 533 6.63 17.14 -22.07
CA LYS A 533 6.15 18.33 -22.78
C LYS A 533 6.76 19.56 -22.11
N GLY A 534 7.41 20.41 -22.92
CA GLY A 534 8.06 21.63 -22.48
C GLY A 534 7.09 22.79 -22.28
#